data_AF-A0A7S1EBS2-F1
#
_entry.id   AF-A0A7S1EBS2-F1
#
_cell.length_a   1.000
_cell.length_b   1.000
_cell.length_c   1.000
_cell.angle_alpha   90.00
_cell.angle_beta   90.00
_cell.angle_gamma   90.00
#
_symmetry.space_group_name_H-M   'P 1'
#
loop_
_entity.id
_entity.type
_entity.pdbx_description
1 polymer ?
#
loop_
_entity_poly.entity_id
_entity_poly.type
_entity_poly.pdbx_seq_one_letter_code
_entity_poly.pdbx_strand_id
1 'polypeptide(L)'
;GVKLRCVLDPPLVLGHAWGRPLALGLTRVFETWLPRSFWRVLDASELISLDTEAAPWLHPLALSDWTALRDGTDAGSWPMRWVGDNLHESQLRSSADDSLLERFERHAEALEPPAPAPDGAAWACGFDPVGSSHDALALSAALDGALILCQAADAQTAPGPVKALARLGHFPHELPADESRNLMA
;
A
#
# COMPACT_ATOMS: atom_id res chain seq x y z
N GLY A 1 4.65 -23.61 7.27
CA GLY A 1 3.19 -23.46 7.13
C GLY A 1 2.91 -22.48 6.02
N VAL A 2 1.73 -22.57 5.39
CA VAL A 2 1.25 -21.54 4.45
C VAL A 2 1.01 -20.27 5.26
N LYS A 3 1.68 -19.17 4.91
CA LYS A 3 1.45 -17.88 5.56
C LYS A 3 0.26 -17.19 4.90
N LEU A 4 -0.57 -16.52 5.69
CA LEU A 4 -1.61 -15.64 5.15
C LEU A 4 -0.96 -14.48 4.39
N ARG A 5 -1.58 -14.07 3.28
CA ARG A 5 -1.16 -12.90 2.51
C ARG A 5 -1.63 -11.64 3.23
N CYS A 6 -0.75 -10.67 3.35
CA CYS A 6 -1.02 -9.40 4.01
C CYS A 6 -0.44 -8.25 3.18
N VAL A 7 -1.29 -7.33 2.74
CA VAL A 7 -0.91 -6.08 2.07
C VAL A 7 -0.67 -5.01 3.13
N LEU A 8 0.45 -4.29 3.04
CA LEU A 8 0.73 -3.13 3.87
C LEU A 8 0.38 -1.87 3.10
N ASP A 9 -0.56 -1.09 3.61
CA ASP A 9 -0.92 0.21 3.08
C ASP A 9 0.27 1.19 3.24
N PRO A 10 0.66 1.97 2.22
CA PRO A 10 1.86 2.82 2.31
C PRO A 10 1.87 3.79 3.50
N PRO A 11 0.77 4.49 3.84
CA PRO A 11 0.71 5.32 5.05
C PRO A 11 1.12 4.57 6.34
N LEU A 12 0.83 3.27 6.48
CA LEU A 12 1.25 2.49 7.64
C LEU A 12 2.77 2.38 7.76
N VAL A 13 3.45 2.12 6.64
CA VAL A 13 4.89 1.82 6.63
C VAL A 13 5.77 3.02 6.32
N LEU A 14 5.19 4.10 5.80
CA LEU A 14 5.85 5.36 5.47
C LEU A 14 5.49 6.48 6.44
N GLY A 15 4.36 6.39 7.16
CA GLY A 15 3.87 7.44 8.06
C GLY A 15 4.43 7.39 9.49
N HIS A 16 5.34 6.46 9.78
CA HIS A 16 5.95 6.36 11.11
C HIS A 16 7.37 5.81 11.04
N ALA A 17 8.26 6.30 11.91
CA ALA A 17 9.67 5.87 11.96
C ALA A 17 9.87 4.35 12.16
N TRP A 18 8.86 3.65 12.70
CA TRP A 18 8.89 2.20 12.91
C TRP A 18 8.31 1.39 11.74
N GLY A 19 7.92 2.02 10.63
CA GLY A 19 7.26 1.35 9.52
C GLY A 19 8.10 0.22 8.90
N ARG A 20 9.40 0.44 8.67
CA ARG A 20 10.32 -0.60 8.18
C ARG A 20 10.51 -1.76 9.19
N PRO A 21 10.87 -1.51 10.47
CA PRO A 21 10.91 -2.56 11.48
C PRO A 21 9.61 -3.38 11.58
N LEU A 22 8.45 -2.70 11.52
CA LEU A 22 7.13 -3.35 11.54
C LEU A 22 6.97 -4.27 10.33
N ALA A 23 7.21 -3.78 9.12
CA ALA A 23 7.07 -4.55 7.89
C ALA A 23 7.96 -5.81 7.90
N LEU A 24 9.23 -5.66 8.31
CA LEU A 24 10.16 -6.78 8.44
C LEU A 24 9.71 -7.77 9.53
N GLY A 25 9.18 -7.29 10.65
CA GLY A 25 8.62 -8.16 11.69
C GLY A 25 7.43 -8.98 11.18
N LEU A 26 6.52 -8.35 10.42
CA LEU A 26 5.34 -8.99 9.84
C LEU A 26 5.68 -10.09 8.85
N THR A 27 6.81 -10.00 8.13
CA THR A 27 7.24 -11.07 7.22
C THR A 27 7.50 -12.40 7.93
N ARG A 28 7.65 -12.42 9.26
CA ARG A 28 7.81 -13.65 10.04
C ARG A 28 6.50 -14.44 10.14
N VAL A 29 5.36 -13.75 10.14
CA VAL A 29 4.02 -14.33 10.34
C VAL A 29 3.17 -14.32 9.07
N PHE A 30 3.35 -13.32 8.20
CA PHE A 30 2.61 -13.15 6.95
C PHE A 30 3.52 -13.32 5.73
N GLU A 31 2.90 -13.64 4.60
CA GLU A 31 3.43 -13.29 3.30
C GLU A 31 3.10 -11.83 3.04
N THR A 32 4.04 -10.94 3.36
CA THR A 32 3.85 -9.50 3.28
C THR A 32 3.99 -8.98 1.86
N TRP A 33 3.07 -8.11 1.45
CA TRP A 33 3.01 -7.48 0.13
C TRP A 33 3.01 -5.96 0.24
N LEU A 34 3.75 -5.32 -0.65
CA LEU A 34 3.78 -3.87 -0.83
C LEU A 34 3.11 -3.50 -2.17
N PRO A 35 2.22 -2.50 -2.18
CA PRO A 35 1.58 -2.03 -3.41
C PRO A 35 2.52 -1.13 -4.24
N ARG A 36 2.18 -0.95 -5.52
CA ARG A 36 2.88 -0.06 -6.47
C ARG A 36 3.06 1.37 -5.95
N SER A 37 2.04 1.91 -5.30
CA SER A 37 2.07 3.22 -4.65
C SER A 37 3.19 3.40 -3.62
N PHE A 38 3.66 2.33 -2.96
CA PHE A 38 4.82 2.39 -2.06
C PHE A 38 6.10 2.79 -2.81
N TRP A 39 6.35 2.15 -3.96
CA TRP A 39 7.53 2.43 -4.80
C TRP A 39 7.47 3.81 -5.40
N ARG A 40 6.30 4.24 -5.88
CA ARG A 40 6.10 5.60 -6.40
C ARG A 40 6.49 6.68 -5.38
N VAL A 41 6.22 6.46 -4.09
CA VAL A 41 6.66 7.39 -3.03
C VAL A 41 8.17 7.36 -2.85
N LEU A 42 8.79 6.17 -2.84
CA LEU A 42 10.24 6.04 -2.72
C LEU A 42 11.00 6.60 -3.92
N ASP A 43 10.44 6.52 -5.12
CA ASP A 43 11.06 7.03 -6.34
C ASP A 43 10.88 8.55 -6.47
N ALA A 44 9.78 9.08 -5.93
CA ALA A 44 9.53 10.51 -5.82
C ALA A 44 10.16 11.14 -4.57
N SER A 45 10.92 10.41 -3.75
CA SER A 45 11.39 10.86 -2.42
C SER A 45 12.13 12.20 -2.47
N GLU A 46 12.94 12.43 -3.50
CA GLU A 46 13.72 13.66 -3.69
C GLU A 46 12.88 14.85 -4.18
N LEU A 47 11.69 14.57 -4.71
CA LEU A 47 10.76 15.56 -5.25
C LEU A 47 9.64 15.91 -4.26
N ILE A 48 9.40 15.04 -3.27
CA ILE A 48 8.41 15.27 -2.24
C ILE A 48 8.94 16.35 -1.29
N SER A 49 8.27 17.49 -1.28
CA SER A 49 8.49 18.49 -0.23
C SER A 49 8.10 17.86 1.10
N LEU A 50 9.09 17.59 1.96
CA LEU A 50 8.89 17.13 3.34
C LEU A 50 8.42 18.24 4.27
N ASP A 51 7.90 19.35 3.72
CA ASP A 51 7.14 20.29 4.52
C ASP A 51 5.92 19.56 5.10
N THR A 52 5.86 19.48 6.42
CA THR A 52 4.94 18.59 7.16
C THR A 52 3.47 18.87 6.81
N GLU A 53 3.17 20.10 6.39
CA GLU A 53 1.84 20.54 5.93
C GLU A 53 1.44 19.91 4.57
N ALA A 54 2.40 19.64 3.68
CA ALA A 54 2.15 19.12 2.34
C ALA A 54 1.99 17.58 2.31
N ALA A 55 2.61 16.87 3.25
CA ALA A 55 2.57 15.41 3.33
C ALA A 55 2.52 14.89 4.79
N PRO A 56 1.45 15.19 5.55
CA PRO A 56 1.34 14.82 6.97
C PRO A 56 1.32 13.30 7.24
N TRP A 57 1.12 12.50 6.20
CA TRP A 57 1.09 11.03 6.23
C TRP A 57 2.47 10.41 5.99
N LEU A 58 3.49 11.20 5.64
CA LEU A 58 4.84 10.74 5.33
C LEU A 58 5.81 11.15 6.44
N HIS A 59 6.50 10.19 7.02
CA HIS A 59 7.49 10.43 8.06
C HIS A 59 8.90 10.47 7.46
N PRO A 60 9.66 11.57 7.59
CA PRO A 60 10.98 11.72 6.98
C PRO A 60 11.96 10.59 7.33
N LEU A 61 11.99 10.17 8.60
CA LEU A 61 12.84 9.04 9.02
C LEU A 61 12.42 7.71 8.39
N ALA A 62 11.13 7.48 8.15
CA ALA A 62 10.67 6.25 7.51
C ALA A 62 11.13 6.22 6.05
N LEU A 63 10.97 7.34 5.34
CA LEU A 63 11.41 7.49 3.96
C LEU A 63 12.93 7.25 3.85
N SER A 64 13.72 7.89 4.71
CA SER A 64 15.17 7.70 4.76
C SER A 64 15.57 6.24 5.04
N ASP A 65 14.90 5.58 5.99
CA ASP A 65 15.16 4.19 6.35
C ASP A 65 14.87 3.19 5.22
N TRP A 66 13.78 3.43 4.49
CA TRP A 66 13.40 2.61 3.34
C TRP A 66 14.31 2.86 2.13
N THR A 67 14.67 4.11 1.86
CA THR A 67 15.66 4.46 0.82
C THR A 67 17.01 3.82 1.13
N ALA A 68 17.49 3.92 2.38
CA ALA A 68 18.73 3.27 2.78
C ALA A 68 18.70 1.74 2.64
N LEU A 69 17.54 1.11 2.88
CA LEU A 69 17.37 -0.33 2.63
C LEU A 69 17.44 -0.67 1.13
N ARG A 70 16.82 0.14 0.27
CA ARG A 70 16.85 -0.02 -1.20
C ARG A 70 18.26 0.12 -1.75
N ASP A 71 18.99 1.11 -1.27
CA ASP A 71 20.33 1.40 -1.75
C ASP A 71 21.36 0.38 -1.22
N GLY A 72 21.13 -0.15 -0.02
CA GLY A 72 22.01 -1.12 0.64
C GLY A 72 21.72 -2.58 0.33
N THR A 73 20.59 -2.91 -0.29
CA THR A 73 20.17 -4.30 -0.55
C THR A 73 19.35 -4.36 -1.83
N ASP A 74 19.73 -5.26 -2.73
CA ASP A 74 18.93 -5.57 -3.91
C ASP A 74 17.47 -5.82 -3.50
N ALA A 75 16.55 -5.03 -4.06
CA ALA A 75 15.12 -5.15 -3.79
C ALA A 75 14.66 -6.60 -3.97
N GLY A 76 15.16 -7.28 -5.02
CA GLY A 76 14.89 -8.69 -5.31
C GLY A 76 15.20 -9.67 -4.16
N SER A 77 16.03 -9.26 -3.21
CA SER A 77 16.41 -10.03 -2.02
C SER A 77 15.58 -9.69 -0.77
N TRP A 78 14.65 -8.73 -0.84
CA TRP A 78 13.80 -8.36 0.28
C TRP A 78 12.84 -9.52 0.64
N PRO A 79 12.51 -9.68 1.93
CA PRO A 79 11.59 -10.73 2.37
C PRO A 79 10.11 -10.43 2.07
N MET A 80 9.81 -9.24 1.55
CA MET A 80 8.46 -8.78 1.19
C MET A 80 8.28 -8.89 -0.32
N ARG A 81 7.05 -9.20 -0.76
CA ARG A 81 6.64 -9.18 -2.17
C ARG A 81 6.16 -7.79 -2.56
N TRP A 82 6.12 -7.49 -3.85
CA TRP A 82 5.49 -6.27 -4.34
C TRP A 82 5.02 -6.34 -5.78
N VAL A 83 4.13 -5.41 -6.11
CA VAL A 83 3.77 -5.06 -7.48
C VAL A 83 4.40 -3.71 -7.82
N GLY A 84 5.07 -3.61 -8.96
CA GLY A 84 5.60 -2.37 -9.54
C GLY A 84 4.69 -1.81 -10.64
N ASP A 85 5.19 -0.92 -11.49
CA ASP A 85 4.40 -0.40 -12.62
C ASP A 85 4.26 -1.44 -13.75
N ASN A 86 5.14 -2.44 -13.81
CA ASN A 86 5.08 -3.54 -14.76
C ASN A 86 5.63 -4.84 -14.16
N LEU A 87 5.56 -5.93 -14.95
CA LEU A 87 5.98 -7.26 -14.50
C LEU A 87 7.48 -7.33 -14.15
N HIS A 88 8.34 -6.61 -14.88
CA HIS A 88 9.79 -6.62 -14.64
C HIS A 88 10.18 -5.84 -13.38
N GLU A 89 9.34 -4.89 -12.97
CA GLU A 89 9.49 -4.12 -11.73
C GLU A 89 8.78 -4.76 -10.53
N SER A 90 8.08 -5.87 -10.75
CA SER A 90 7.33 -6.58 -9.71
C SER A 90 8.13 -7.78 -9.18
N GLN A 91 8.00 -8.07 -7.88
CA GLN A 91 8.51 -9.31 -7.30
C GLN A 91 7.38 -10.29 -7.04
N LEU A 92 6.96 -10.94 -8.11
CA LEU A 92 5.96 -12.00 -8.11
C LEU A 92 6.66 -13.37 -7.94
N ARG A 93 5.93 -14.39 -7.43
CA ARG A 93 6.46 -15.76 -7.47
C ARG A 93 6.40 -16.31 -8.90
N SER A 94 7.36 -17.17 -9.23
CA SER A 94 7.57 -17.84 -10.53
C SER A 94 6.29 -18.06 -11.35
N SER A 95 6.27 -17.51 -12.58
CA SER A 95 5.48 -17.79 -13.82
C SER A 95 4.00 -18.20 -13.77
N ALA A 96 3.43 -18.57 -12.63
CA ALA A 96 2.05 -18.97 -12.45
C ALA A 96 1.16 -17.81 -11.98
N ASP A 97 1.78 -16.66 -11.66
CA ASP A 97 1.09 -15.47 -11.16
C ASP A 97 1.25 -14.27 -12.10
N ASP A 98 1.56 -14.50 -13.38
CA ASP A 98 1.62 -13.44 -14.41
C ASP A 98 0.27 -12.71 -14.53
N SER A 99 -0.82 -13.41 -14.23
CA SER A 99 -2.18 -12.85 -14.17
C SER A 99 -2.45 -12.00 -12.92
N LEU A 100 -1.58 -12.02 -11.91
CA LEU A 100 -1.73 -11.17 -10.71
C LEU A 100 -1.66 -9.70 -11.08
N LEU A 101 -0.68 -9.33 -11.89
CA LEU A 101 -0.53 -7.95 -12.34
C LEU A 101 -1.77 -7.51 -13.15
N GLU A 102 -2.26 -8.36 -14.05
CA GLU A 102 -3.48 -8.07 -14.81
C GLU A 102 -4.72 -7.90 -13.92
N ARG A 103 -4.88 -8.73 -12.88
CA ARG A 103 -5.96 -8.58 -11.89
C ARG A 103 -5.79 -7.29 -11.11
N PHE A 104 -4.57 -7.00 -10.65
CA PHE A 104 -4.25 -5.79 -9.91
C PHE A 104 -4.60 -4.55 -10.72
N GLU A 105 -4.13 -4.45 -11.97
CA GLU A 105 -4.41 -3.28 -12.82
C GLU A 105 -5.90 -3.11 -13.09
N ARG A 106 -6.63 -4.21 -13.36
CA ARG A 106 -8.10 -4.16 -13.50
C ARG A 106 -8.79 -3.61 -12.26
N HIS A 107 -8.35 -4.00 -11.07
CA HIS A 107 -8.92 -3.51 -9.82
C HIS A 107 -8.51 -2.07 -9.52
N ALA A 108 -7.27 -1.68 -9.84
CA ALA A 108 -6.79 -0.31 -9.68
C ALA A 108 -7.57 0.65 -10.59
N GLU A 109 -7.76 0.29 -11.87
CA GLU A 109 -8.55 1.05 -12.84
C GLU A 109 -10.00 1.23 -12.36
N ALA A 110 -10.62 0.18 -11.80
CA ALA A 110 -11.97 0.28 -11.25
C ALA A 110 -12.10 1.24 -10.05
N LEU A 111 -11.00 1.50 -9.34
CA LEU A 111 -10.95 2.40 -8.18
C LEU A 111 -10.54 3.84 -8.54
N GLU A 112 -10.05 4.07 -9.77
CA GLU A 112 -9.68 5.41 -10.22
C GLU A 112 -10.92 6.33 -10.33
N PRO A 113 -10.83 7.57 -9.84
CA PRO A 113 -11.93 8.52 -10.01
C PRO A 113 -12.06 8.92 -11.48
N PRO A 114 -13.26 9.31 -11.94
CA PRO A 114 -13.41 9.98 -13.23
C PRO A 114 -12.50 11.22 -13.26
N ALA A 115 -11.63 11.33 -14.25
CA ALA A 115 -10.67 12.43 -14.34
C ALA A 115 -11.41 13.80 -14.35
N PRO A 116 -11.07 14.74 -13.44
CA PRO A 116 -11.56 16.11 -13.57
C PRO A 116 -10.98 16.74 -14.85
N ALA A 117 -11.73 17.67 -15.46
CA ALA A 117 -11.27 18.41 -16.63
C ALA A 117 -9.90 19.07 -16.38
N PRO A 118 -9.00 19.13 -17.38
CA PRO A 118 -7.61 19.54 -17.15
C PRO A 118 -7.52 21.04 -16.89
N ASP A 119 -7.53 21.46 -15.63
CA ASP A 119 -7.12 22.79 -15.22
C ASP A 119 -5.59 22.83 -15.09
N GLY A 120 -4.93 23.17 -16.21
CA GLY A 120 -3.71 23.98 -16.35
C GLY A 120 -2.45 23.77 -15.49
N ALA A 121 -2.41 22.89 -14.49
CA ALA A 121 -1.31 22.76 -13.53
C ALA A 121 -1.00 21.29 -13.19
N ALA A 122 -1.07 20.41 -14.20
CA ALA A 122 -0.94 18.95 -14.06
C ALA A 122 0.46 18.43 -13.67
N TRP A 123 1.44 19.29 -13.35
CA TRP A 123 2.81 18.89 -12.98
C TRP A 123 3.07 18.92 -11.47
N ALA A 124 2.17 19.53 -10.68
CA ALA A 124 2.22 19.40 -9.23
C ALA A 124 1.64 18.02 -8.87
N CYS A 125 2.49 17.00 -8.78
CA CYS A 125 2.15 15.69 -8.23
C CYS A 125 1.80 15.83 -6.74
N GLY A 126 0.60 16.33 -6.43
CA GLY A 126 0.01 16.17 -5.12
C GLY A 126 -0.27 14.69 -4.93
N PHE A 127 0.55 14.00 -4.13
CA PHE A 127 0.32 12.61 -3.81
C PHE A 127 -0.96 12.51 -2.96
N ASP A 128 -1.98 11.81 -3.46
CA ASP A 128 -3.23 11.55 -2.75
C ASP A 128 -3.06 10.34 -1.81
N PRO A 129 -3.18 10.50 -0.49
CA PRO A 129 -3.16 9.39 0.47
C PRO A 129 -4.27 8.36 0.24
N VAL A 130 -5.42 8.80 -0.29
CA VAL A 130 -6.50 7.89 -0.70
C VAL A 130 -6.10 7.15 -1.99
N GLY A 131 -5.42 7.85 -2.90
CA GLY A 131 -4.78 7.30 -4.10
C GLY A 131 -3.84 6.13 -3.80
N SER A 132 -3.03 6.23 -2.75
CA SER A 132 -2.11 5.16 -2.34
C SER A 132 -2.80 3.97 -1.71
N SER A 133 -3.90 4.19 -0.99
CA SER A 133 -4.74 3.11 -0.45
C SER A 133 -5.59 2.41 -1.51
N HIS A 134 -5.79 2.98 -2.71
CA HIS A 134 -6.39 2.25 -3.84
C HIS A 134 -5.53 1.08 -4.26
N ASP A 135 -4.22 1.30 -4.44
CA ASP A 135 -3.33 0.20 -4.84
C ASP A 135 -3.28 -0.89 -3.75
N ALA A 136 -3.38 -0.53 -2.46
CA ALA A 136 -3.48 -1.51 -1.38
C ALA A 136 -4.77 -2.36 -1.47
N LEU A 137 -5.91 -1.71 -1.75
CA LEU A 137 -7.19 -2.39 -1.92
C LEU A 137 -7.23 -3.24 -3.21
N ALA A 138 -6.73 -2.72 -4.32
CA ALA A 138 -6.61 -3.41 -5.60
C ALA A 138 -5.72 -4.66 -5.47
N LEU A 139 -4.58 -4.53 -4.79
CA LEU A 139 -3.67 -5.64 -4.56
C LEU A 139 -4.29 -6.69 -3.64
N SER A 140 -5.01 -6.29 -2.60
CA SER A 140 -5.76 -7.22 -1.76
C SER A 140 -6.77 -8.02 -2.58
N ALA A 141 -7.55 -7.37 -3.43
CA ALA A 141 -8.51 -8.02 -4.32
C ALA A 141 -7.83 -8.98 -5.32
N ALA A 142 -6.70 -8.58 -5.92
CA ALA A 142 -5.91 -9.41 -6.83
C ALA A 142 -5.28 -10.65 -6.16
N LEU A 143 -5.10 -10.58 -4.83
CA LEU A 143 -4.57 -11.64 -3.96
C LEU A 143 -5.68 -12.47 -3.28
N ASP A 144 -6.89 -12.47 -3.83
CA ASP A 144 -8.06 -13.22 -3.34
C ASP A 144 -8.57 -12.73 -1.98
N GLY A 145 -8.54 -11.42 -1.75
CA GLY A 145 -9.02 -10.79 -0.50
C GLY A 145 -8.01 -10.87 0.63
N ALA A 146 -6.73 -10.68 0.32
CA ALA A 146 -5.66 -10.65 1.33
C ALA A 146 -5.92 -9.57 2.41
N LEU A 147 -5.47 -9.82 3.63
CA LEU A 147 -5.61 -8.85 4.72
C LEU A 147 -4.91 -7.54 4.36
N ILE A 148 -5.50 -6.41 4.71
CA ILE A 148 -4.86 -5.10 4.59
C ILE A 148 -4.56 -4.58 5.99
N LEU A 149 -3.30 -4.33 6.29
CA LEU A 149 -2.91 -3.55 7.46
C LEU A 149 -2.71 -2.10 7.02
N CYS A 150 -3.45 -1.19 7.64
CA CYS A 150 -3.44 0.22 7.31
C CYS A 150 -3.35 1.10 8.55
N GLN A 151 -2.95 2.36 8.34
CA GLN A 151 -2.94 3.35 9.41
C GLN A 151 -4.37 3.84 9.67
N ALA A 152 -4.79 3.79 10.93
CA ALA A 152 -5.96 4.52 11.41
C ALA A 152 -5.48 5.77 12.14
N ALA A 153 -5.99 6.94 11.75
CA ALA A 153 -5.66 8.20 12.43
C ALA A 153 -6.23 8.23 13.86
N ASP A 154 -7.46 7.74 14.00
CA ASP A 154 -8.20 7.59 15.25
C ASP A 154 -9.28 6.51 15.04
N ALA A 155 -10.13 6.28 16.05
CA ALA A 155 -11.16 5.24 15.99
C ALA A 155 -12.43 5.67 15.22
N GLN A 156 -12.55 6.95 14.85
CA GLN A 156 -13.73 7.55 14.23
C GLN A 156 -13.54 7.81 12.74
N THR A 157 -12.31 8.02 12.31
CA THR A 157 -11.92 8.35 10.94
C THR A 157 -11.69 7.06 10.16
N ALA A 158 -12.52 6.84 9.14
CA ALA A 158 -12.37 5.69 8.26
C ALA A 158 -10.95 5.64 7.65
N PRO A 159 -10.27 4.48 7.68
CA PRO A 159 -8.95 4.33 7.11
C PRO A 159 -8.98 4.40 5.58
N GLY A 160 -7.83 4.63 4.96
CA GLY A 160 -7.69 4.83 3.51
C GLY A 160 -8.36 3.74 2.66
N PRO A 161 -8.14 2.44 2.91
CA PRO A 161 -8.79 1.36 2.16
C PRO A 161 -10.32 1.34 2.27
N VAL A 162 -10.88 1.79 3.40
CA VAL A 162 -12.35 1.91 3.57
C VAL A 162 -12.89 3.08 2.76
N LYS A 163 -12.19 4.22 2.74
CA LYS A 163 -12.53 5.36 1.90
C LYS A 163 -12.43 5.02 0.40
N ALA A 164 -11.42 4.24 0.02
CA ALA A 164 -11.27 3.68 -1.32
C ALA A 164 -12.47 2.81 -1.72
N LEU A 165 -12.86 1.88 -0.87
CA LEU A 165 -13.98 0.96 -1.12
C LEU A 165 -15.32 1.69 -1.28
N ALA A 166 -15.54 2.76 -0.51
CA ALA A 166 -16.74 3.59 -0.60
C ALA A 166 -16.97 4.18 -2.00
N ARG A 167 -15.91 4.35 -2.80
CA ARG A 167 -16.02 4.83 -4.20
C ARG A 167 -16.72 3.84 -5.12
N LEU A 168 -16.61 2.56 -4.84
CA LEU A 168 -17.34 1.51 -5.55
C LEU A 168 -18.80 1.39 -5.07
N GLY A 169 -19.26 2.28 -4.17
CA GLY A 169 -20.58 2.18 -3.54
C GLY A 169 -20.68 1.04 -2.53
N HIS A 170 -19.53 0.50 -2.08
CA HIS A 170 -19.46 -0.58 -1.10
C HIS A 170 -19.06 -0.04 0.26
N PHE A 171 -19.68 -0.58 1.31
CA PHE A 171 -19.39 -0.24 2.69
C PHE A 171 -18.95 -1.51 3.42
N PRO A 172 -17.84 -1.45 4.18
CA PRO A 172 -17.37 -2.61 4.92
C PRO A 172 -18.35 -2.96 6.04
N HIS A 173 -18.48 -4.25 6.32
CA HIS A 173 -19.12 -4.70 7.55
C HIS A 173 -18.11 -4.60 8.69
N GLU A 174 -18.44 -3.86 9.75
CA GLU A 174 -17.64 -3.85 10.97
C GLU A 174 -17.87 -5.13 11.77
N LEU A 175 -16.81 -5.88 12.02
CA LEU A 175 -16.91 -7.11 12.81
C LEU A 175 -17.04 -6.78 14.31
N PRO A 176 -17.92 -7.46 15.05
CA PRO A 176 -17.97 -7.37 16.50
C PRO A 176 -16.61 -7.68 17.14
N ALA A 177 -16.32 -7.08 18.29
CA ALA A 177 -15.04 -7.25 19.01
C ALA A 177 -14.74 -8.72 19.38
N ASP A 178 -15.79 -9.52 19.50
CA ASP A 178 -15.79 -10.93 19.88
C ASP A 178 -15.35 -11.80 18.68
N GLU A 179 -15.76 -11.43 17.47
CA GLU A 179 -15.41 -12.12 16.22
C GLU A 179 -14.01 -11.72 15.72
N SER A 180 -13.60 -10.46 15.93
CA SER A 180 -12.28 -9.98 15.51
C SER A 180 -11.12 -10.69 16.21
N ARG A 181 -11.31 -11.13 17.46
CA ARG A 181 -10.31 -11.90 18.22
C ARG A 181 -10.06 -13.29 17.63
N ASN A 182 -11.07 -13.91 17.01
CA ASN A 182 -10.95 -15.24 16.42
C ASN A 182 -10.24 -15.23 15.07
N LEU A 183 -10.22 -14.10 14.36
CA LEU A 183 -9.50 -13.93 13.09
C LEU A 183 -7.98 -13.80 13.26
N MET A 184 -7.53 -13.46 14.47
CA MET A 184 -6.10 -13.27 14.81
C MET A 184 -5.51 -14.46 15.57
N ALA A 185 -6.30 -15.51 15.84
CA ALA A 185 -5.92 -16.74 16.53
C ALA A 185 -5.61 -17.87 15.55
#